data_AF-A0A2G6JII3-F1
#
_entry.id   AF-A0A2G6JII3-F1
#
_cell.length_a   1.000
_cell.length_b   1.000
_cell.length_c   1.000
_cell.angle_alpha   90.00
_cell.angle_beta   90.00
_cell.angle_gamma   90.00
#
_symmetry.space_group_name_H-M   'P 1'
#
loop_
_entity.id
_entity.type
_entity.pdbx_description
1 polymer ?
#
loop_
_entity_poly.entity_id
_entity_poly.type
_entity_poly.pdbx_seq_one_letter_code
_entity_poly.pdbx_strand_id
1 'polypeptide(L)'
;MRGPGGAAGGMAITYQRQETSKKRLFIDWKHPVPLGEEKLDLQSVIKELRSGDQRPLLILRDCENCKGRDDAILSRSLNNDQVYLATHWFHCVKLDRRVIEPTHPWHALFSQEKPPHLIVATWDGKFIDPFDGRQTQRTLMLSLNRVLKKEYKLDAKRALSKWLRVLSKFDAIDGRLIELKRQLEHATLKYGKSHRKTSKLQKNVSQKERELKLAIAAEKKLMNLILRRAPKQKTEADFDAEAADLVKPNGGSGLLDKIRKKEVPAAKKSSKPQDTIPQDKGR
;
A
#
# COMPACT_ATOMS: atom_id res chain seq x y z
N MET A 1 66.42 2.01 21.26
CA MET A 1 65.57 0.86 20.89
C MET A 1 64.10 1.25 21.08
N ARG A 2 63.32 1.40 20.00
CA ARG A 2 61.86 1.58 20.04
C ARG A 2 61.25 0.35 19.38
N GLY A 3 60.43 -0.40 20.12
CA GLY A 3 59.77 -1.60 19.63
C GLY A 3 58.57 -1.27 18.72
N PRO A 4 58.25 -2.10 17.72
CA PRO A 4 57.11 -1.91 16.85
C PRO A 4 55.80 -2.25 17.60
N GLY A 5 54.91 -1.27 17.72
CA GLY A 5 53.57 -1.46 18.27
C GLY A 5 52.71 -2.29 17.32
N GLY A 6 52.27 -3.47 17.79
CA GLY A 6 51.34 -4.32 17.06
C GLY A 6 49.96 -3.67 16.94
N ALA A 7 49.51 -3.46 15.70
CA ALA A 7 48.16 -3.02 15.41
C ALA A 7 47.17 -4.13 15.77
N ALA A 8 46.33 -3.89 16.79
CA ALA A 8 45.19 -4.75 17.11
C ALA A 8 44.16 -4.65 15.97
N GLY A 9 44.22 -5.57 15.02
CA GLY A 9 43.23 -5.73 13.97
C GLY A 9 41.91 -6.23 14.56
N GLY A 10 40.97 -5.30 14.82
CA GLY A 10 39.60 -5.65 15.17
C GLY A 10 38.94 -6.36 13.99
N MET A 11 38.57 -7.63 14.17
CA MET A 11 37.80 -8.36 13.14
C MET A 11 36.51 -7.61 12.84
N ALA A 12 36.27 -7.34 11.56
CA ALA A 12 35.04 -6.73 11.10
C ALA A 12 33.87 -7.64 11.45
N ILE A 13 33.04 -7.24 12.42
CA ILE A 13 31.82 -7.95 12.75
C ILE A 13 30.85 -7.73 11.60
N THR A 14 30.67 -8.74 10.74
CA THR A 14 29.69 -8.71 9.65
C THR A 14 28.28 -8.71 10.25
N TYR A 15 27.64 -7.55 10.25
CA TYR A 15 26.25 -7.42 10.68
C TYR A 15 25.32 -8.02 9.62
N GLN A 16 24.58 -9.08 9.96
CA GLN A 16 23.56 -9.67 9.09
C GLN A 16 22.19 -9.63 9.77
N ARG A 17 21.20 -9.09 9.06
CA ARG A 17 19.78 -9.12 9.47
C ARG A 17 19.29 -10.56 9.57
N GLN A 18 18.49 -10.84 10.59
CA GLN A 18 17.83 -12.14 10.78
C GLN A 18 16.52 -12.23 10.00
N GLU A 19 15.93 -13.42 9.99
CA GLU A 19 14.77 -13.75 9.17
C GLU A 19 13.59 -12.79 9.39
N THR A 20 13.25 -12.49 10.64
CA THR A 20 12.11 -11.61 10.94
C THR A 20 12.33 -10.22 10.36
N SER A 21 13.53 -9.64 10.53
CA SER A 21 13.88 -8.33 9.97
C SER A 21 13.92 -8.35 8.43
N LYS A 22 14.51 -9.39 7.82
CA LYS A 22 14.56 -9.54 6.35
C LYS A 22 13.17 -9.53 5.73
N LYS A 23 12.20 -10.19 6.37
CA LYS A 23 10.79 -10.18 5.96
C LYS A 23 10.12 -8.79 5.99
N ARG A 24 10.76 -7.74 6.52
CA ARG A 24 10.25 -6.35 6.48
C ARG A 24 10.98 -5.48 5.47
N LEU A 25 12.18 -5.89 5.08
CA LEU A 25 13.07 -5.15 4.20
C LEU A 25 12.83 -5.55 2.75
N PHE A 26 11.57 -5.43 2.31
CA PHE A 26 11.15 -5.64 0.94
C PHE A 26 10.15 -4.55 0.55
N ILE A 27 9.97 -4.36 -0.75
CA ILE A 27 8.99 -3.41 -1.31
C ILE A 27 7.90 -4.23 -2.01
N ASP A 28 6.65 -3.98 -1.65
CA ASP A 28 5.49 -4.56 -2.33
C ASP A 28 5.17 -3.74 -3.59
N TRP A 29 5.85 -4.07 -4.70
CA TRP A 29 5.62 -3.44 -5.99
C TRP A 29 4.30 -3.93 -6.60
N LYS A 30 3.42 -2.98 -6.93
CA LYS A 30 2.25 -3.24 -7.78
C LYS A 30 2.58 -3.00 -9.24
N HIS A 31 2.02 -3.83 -10.10
CA HIS A 31 2.21 -3.77 -11.55
C HIS A 31 0.86 -3.47 -12.21
N PRO A 32 0.39 -2.22 -12.14
CA PRO A 32 -0.86 -1.85 -12.79
C PRO A 32 -0.71 -2.01 -14.30
N VAL A 33 -1.85 -2.18 -14.97
CA VAL A 33 -1.98 -2.17 -16.43
C VAL A 33 -2.89 -1.00 -16.80
N PRO A 34 -2.61 -0.26 -17.89
CA PRO A 34 -3.49 0.80 -18.35
C PRO A 34 -4.90 0.29 -18.62
N LEU A 35 -5.92 1.06 -18.26
CA LEU A 35 -7.32 0.68 -18.49
C LEU A 35 -7.76 0.81 -19.96
N GLY A 36 -7.05 1.60 -20.74
CA GLY A 36 -7.30 1.81 -22.16
C GLY A 36 -6.03 2.17 -22.91
N GLU A 37 -6.16 2.36 -24.22
CA GLU A 37 -5.04 2.70 -25.12
C GLU A 37 -4.88 4.22 -25.32
N GLU A 38 -5.85 5.00 -24.86
CA GLU A 38 -5.84 6.45 -25.03
C GLU A 38 -4.78 7.12 -24.15
N LYS A 39 -4.15 8.16 -24.69
CA LYS A 39 -3.17 8.97 -23.97
C LYS A 39 -3.85 9.78 -22.88
N LEU A 40 -3.39 9.62 -21.65
CA LEU A 40 -3.93 10.31 -20.50
C LEU A 40 -3.09 11.56 -20.17
N ASP A 41 -3.75 12.56 -19.61
CA ASP A 41 -3.07 13.69 -18.99
C ASP A 41 -2.46 13.28 -17.64
N LEU A 42 -1.51 14.09 -17.14
CA LEU A 42 -0.76 13.78 -15.93
C LEU A 42 -1.65 13.45 -14.71
N GLN A 43 -2.77 14.17 -14.52
CA GLN A 43 -3.64 13.94 -13.38
C GLN A 43 -4.41 12.64 -13.49
N SER A 44 -4.90 12.32 -14.69
CA SER A 44 -5.57 11.03 -14.95
C SER A 44 -4.62 9.85 -14.78
N VAL A 45 -3.36 9.97 -15.23
CA VAL A 45 -2.33 8.96 -14.99
C VAL A 45 -2.13 8.72 -13.49
N ILE A 46 -1.91 9.79 -12.71
CA ILE A 46 -1.74 9.66 -11.25
C ILE A 46 -2.97 9.02 -10.59
N LYS A 47 -4.18 9.41 -11.00
CA LYS A 47 -5.43 8.84 -10.47
C LYS A 47 -5.54 7.34 -10.77
N GLU A 48 -5.18 6.93 -11.98
CA GLU A 48 -5.25 5.55 -12.44
C GLU A 48 -4.23 4.66 -11.72
N LEU A 49 -2.96 5.09 -11.66
CA LEU A 49 -1.88 4.36 -10.98
C LEU A 49 -2.16 4.11 -9.49
N ARG A 50 -2.96 4.98 -8.87
CA ARG A 50 -3.37 4.82 -7.47
C ARG A 50 -4.38 3.71 -7.26
N SER A 51 -5.22 3.42 -8.26
CA SER A 51 -6.23 2.36 -8.18
C SER A 51 -7.06 2.40 -6.87
N GLY A 52 -7.41 3.61 -6.42
CA GLY A 52 -8.15 3.84 -5.16
C GLY A 52 -7.30 3.93 -3.89
N ASP A 53 -6.02 3.56 -3.91
CA ASP A 53 -5.12 3.71 -2.76
C ASP A 53 -4.90 5.20 -2.42
N GLN A 54 -4.96 5.51 -1.13
CA GLN A 54 -4.83 6.87 -0.62
C GLN A 54 -3.43 7.24 -0.11
N ARG A 55 -2.49 6.31 -0.14
CA ARG A 55 -1.11 6.59 0.20
C ARG A 55 -0.45 7.43 -0.90
N PRO A 56 0.63 8.18 -0.57
CA PRO A 56 1.48 8.79 -1.59
C PRO A 56 2.07 7.74 -2.52
N LEU A 57 2.47 8.17 -3.71
CA LEU A 57 2.99 7.28 -4.74
C LEU A 57 4.52 7.20 -4.70
N LEU A 58 5.02 5.98 -4.87
CA LEU A 58 6.41 5.72 -5.25
C LEU A 58 6.39 4.93 -6.55
N ILE A 59 6.71 5.58 -7.66
CA ILE A 59 6.64 4.97 -9.00
C ILE A 59 8.06 4.66 -9.45
N LEU A 60 8.30 3.41 -9.80
CA LEU A 60 9.54 2.92 -10.39
C LEU A 60 9.28 2.57 -11.85
N ARG A 61 10.13 3.05 -12.75
CA ARG A 61 10.14 2.66 -14.16
C ARG A 61 11.31 1.71 -14.43
N ASP A 62 11.03 0.59 -15.07
CA ASP A 62 12.06 -0.33 -15.50
C ASP A 62 12.95 0.27 -16.61
N CYS A 63 14.23 -0.10 -16.56
CA CYS A 63 15.26 0.36 -17.49
C CYS A 63 16.17 -0.81 -17.87
N GLU A 64 16.73 -0.82 -19.08
CA GLU A 64 17.63 -1.92 -19.52
C GLU A 64 18.83 -2.12 -18.59
N ASN A 65 19.43 -1.02 -18.15
CA ASN A 65 20.56 -1.04 -17.22
C ASN A 65 20.16 -1.43 -15.77
N CYS A 66 18.85 -1.50 -15.49
CA CYS A 66 18.27 -1.73 -14.17
C CYS A 66 17.54 -3.09 -14.10
N LYS A 67 17.44 -3.83 -15.22
CA LYS A 67 16.69 -5.09 -15.31
C LYS A 67 17.13 -6.08 -14.23
N GLY A 68 16.17 -6.54 -13.43
CA GLY A 68 16.37 -7.59 -12.44
C GLY A 68 17.13 -7.17 -11.17
N ARG A 69 17.42 -5.88 -10.99
CA ARG A 69 18.03 -5.35 -9.75
C ARG A 69 17.17 -4.21 -9.22
N ASP A 70 16.05 -4.54 -8.60
CA ASP A 70 15.26 -3.60 -7.78
C ASP A 70 16.16 -2.96 -6.71
N ASP A 71 17.14 -3.75 -6.27
CA ASP A 71 18.23 -3.33 -5.43
C ASP A 71 19.06 -2.21 -6.05
N ALA A 72 19.37 -2.16 -7.36
CA ALA A 72 20.33 -1.20 -7.92
C ALA A 72 19.96 0.29 -7.74
N ILE A 73 18.68 0.60 -7.56
CA ILE A 73 18.19 1.97 -7.31
C ILE A 73 18.21 2.30 -5.80
N LEU A 74 18.25 1.27 -4.94
CA LEU A 74 18.21 1.38 -3.48
C LEU A 74 19.47 0.87 -2.77
N SER A 75 20.40 0.18 -3.44
CA SER A 75 21.42 -0.68 -2.80
C SER A 75 22.85 -0.18 -2.98
N ARG A 76 23.06 0.99 -3.60
CA ARG A 76 24.42 1.50 -3.85
C ARG A 76 25.23 1.76 -2.57
N SER A 77 24.63 1.67 -1.38
CA SER A 77 25.33 1.64 -0.11
C SER A 77 24.72 0.60 0.83
N LEU A 78 25.58 -0.20 1.46
CA LEU A 78 25.26 -1.06 2.61
C LEU A 78 24.35 -0.30 3.60
N ASN A 79 23.29 -0.97 4.07
CA ASN A 79 22.32 -0.49 5.07
C ASN A 79 21.28 0.55 4.59
N ASN A 80 20.48 0.20 3.58
CA ASN A 80 19.32 1.03 3.18
C ASN A 80 17.99 0.68 3.87
N ASP A 81 18.04 0.10 5.07
CA ASP A 81 16.84 -0.28 5.82
C ASP A 81 15.86 0.90 5.98
N GLN A 82 16.37 2.13 6.06
CA GLN A 82 15.54 3.33 6.13
C GLN A 82 14.65 3.54 4.91
N VAL A 83 15.17 3.39 3.69
CA VAL A 83 14.31 3.56 2.50
C VAL A 83 13.32 2.40 2.41
N TYR A 84 13.78 1.16 2.59
CA TYR A 84 12.89 -0.01 2.56
C TYR A 84 11.76 0.10 3.58
N LEU A 85 12.04 0.59 4.79
CA LEU A 85 10.98 0.81 5.78
C LEU A 85 10.08 1.99 5.43
N ALA A 86 10.62 3.07 4.86
CA ALA A 86 9.84 4.24 4.47
C ALA A 86 8.82 3.92 3.36
N THR A 87 9.14 3.01 2.44
CA THR A 87 8.24 2.63 1.34
C THR A 87 6.94 1.97 1.80
N HIS A 88 6.88 1.41 3.02
CA HIS A 88 5.63 0.84 3.58
C HIS A 88 4.50 1.86 3.72
N TRP A 89 4.84 3.15 3.79
CA TRP A 89 3.86 4.26 3.81
C TRP A 89 3.57 4.83 2.42
N PHE A 90 4.02 4.18 1.35
CA PHE A 90 3.71 4.55 -0.02
C PHE A 90 2.90 3.44 -0.69
N HIS A 91 2.13 3.82 -1.69
CA HIS A 91 1.65 2.91 -2.72
C HIS A 91 2.76 2.79 -3.77
N CYS A 92 3.45 1.66 -3.77
CA CYS A 92 4.60 1.41 -4.61
C CYS A 92 4.16 0.76 -5.93
N VAL A 93 4.49 1.42 -7.04
CA VAL A 93 4.09 1.01 -8.38
C VAL A 93 5.33 0.81 -9.23
N LYS A 94 5.38 -0.28 -9.98
CA LYS A 94 6.46 -0.60 -10.91
C LYS A 94 5.90 -0.72 -12.33
N LEU A 95 6.49 0.05 -13.23
CA LEU A 95 6.05 0.23 -14.61
C LEU A 95 7.08 -0.34 -15.58
N ASP A 96 6.60 -0.86 -16.71
CA ASP A 96 7.45 -1.29 -17.83
C ASP A 96 8.22 -0.08 -18.41
N ARG A 97 9.32 -0.35 -19.11
CA ARG A 97 10.04 0.63 -19.93
C ARG A 97 9.16 1.28 -21.02
N ARG A 98 8.19 0.54 -21.57
CA ARG A 98 7.31 1.02 -22.67
C ARG A 98 6.54 2.29 -22.33
N VAL A 99 6.43 2.65 -21.05
CA VAL A 99 5.80 3.92 -20.61
C VAL A 99 6.49 5.17 -21.16
N ILE A 100 7.72 5.07 -21.69
CA ILE A 100 8.42 6.19 -22.34
C ILE A 100 7.90 6.43 -23.76
N GLU A 101 7.28 5.44 -24.39
CA GLU A 101 6.80 5.57 -25.77
C GLU A 101 5.72 6.66 -25.84
N PRO A 102 5.78 7.60 -26.81
CA PRO A 102 4.83 8.72 -26.89
C PRO A 102 3.36 8.32 -27.02
N THR A 103 3.11 7.11 -27.52
CA THR A 103 1.81 6.48 -27.70
C THR A 103 1.27 5.82 -26.42
N HIS A 104 2.11 5.61 -25.40
CA HIS A 104 1.70 4.90 -24.19
C HIS A 104 0.74 5.76 -23.35
N PRO A 105 -0.35 5.19 -22.78
CA PRO A 105 -1.33 5.93 -21.98
C PRO A 105 -0.72 6.78 -20.86
N TRP A 106 0.28 6.23 -20.17
CA TRP A 106 0.97 6.87 -19.05
C TRP A 106 2.20 7.71 -19.42
N HIS A 107 2.42 7.99 -20.72
CA HIS A 107 3.59 8.73 -21.19
C HIS A 107 3.75 10.12 -20.58
N ALA A 108 2.65 10.77 -20.16
CA ALA A 108 2.69 12.10 -19.56
C ALA A 108 3.61 12.22 -18.33
N LEU A 109 3.84 11.13 -17.58
CA LEU A 109 4.80 11.11 -16.46
C LEU A 109 6.27 11.11 -16.88
N PHE A 110 6.55 10.73 -18.13
CA PHE A 110 7.87 10.41 -18.65
C PHE A 110 8.23 11.19 -19.92
N SER A 111 7.51 12.27 -20.21
CA SER A 111 7.66 13.10 -21.42
C SER A 111 8.92 13.96 -21.45
N GLN A 112 9.74 13.93 -20.40
CA GLN A 112 10.98 14.70 -20.31
C GLN A 112 12.07 14.09 -21.21
N GLU A 113 12.98 14.92 -21.71
CA GLU A 113 14.13 14.48 -22.55
C GLU A 113 14.95 13.36 -21.88
N LYS A 114 15.07 13.41 -20.55
CA LYS A 114 15.65 12.36 -19.71
C LYS A 114 14.57 11.81 -18.79
N PRO A 115 13.83 10.76 -19.19
CA PRO A 115 12.71 10.25 -18.42
C PRO A 115 13.16 9.74 -17.04
N PRO A 116 12.47 10.13 -15.95
CA PRO A 116 12.82 9.66 -14.62
C PRO A 116 12.73 8.14 -14.51
N HIS A 117 13.58 7.57 -13.67
CA HIS A 117 13.58 6.17 -13.28
C HIS A 117 12.73 5.93 -12.04
N LEU A 118 12.69 6.92 -11.14
CA LEU A 118 11.93 6.86 -9.91
C LEU A 118 11.19 8.19 -9.73
N ILE A 119 9.94 8.14 -9.28
CA ILE A 119 9.14 9.33 -9.00
C ILE A 119 8.54 9.16 -7.61
N VAL A 120 8.70 10.19 -6.78
CA VAL A 120 8.01 10.29 -5.48
C VAL A 120 6.94 11.35 -5.63
N ALA A 121 5.67 11.01 -5.36
CA ALA A 121 4.57 11.96 -5.52
C ALA A 121 3.59 11.94 -4.35
N THR A 122 2.96 13.09 -4.10
CA THR A 122 1.80 13.18 -3.21
C THR A 122 0.61 12.44 -3.81
N TRP A 123 -0.37 12.16 -2.96
CA TRP A 123 -1.60 11.48 -3.34
C TRP A 123 -2.34 12.16 -4.50
N ASP A 124 -2.35 13.50 -4.52
CA ASP A 124 -3.01 14.32 -5.54
C ASP A 124 -2.11 14.65 -6.74
N GLY A 125 -0.86 14.16 -6.76
CA GLY A 125 0.11 14.54 -7.80
C GLY A 125 0.45 16.04 -7.85
N LYS A 126 0.07 16.85 -6.85
CA LYS A 126 0.43 18.29 -6.80
C LYS A 126 1.91 18.50 -6.51
N PHE A 127 2.54 17.54 -5.85
CA PHE A 127 3.98 17.50 -5.66
C PHE A 127 4.50 16.20 -6.29
N ILE A 128 5.40 16.35 -7.26
CA ILE A 128 6.06 15.27 -7.98
C ILE A 128 7.56 15.58 -7.94
N ASP A 129 8.34 14.62 -7.47
CA ASP A 129 9.80 14.72 -7.38
C ASP A 129 10.44 13.60 -8.22
N PRO A 130 10.88 13.93 -9.46
CA PRO A 130 11.48 12.95 -10.38
C PRO A 130 12.95 12.69 -10.06
N PHE A 131 13.38 11.45 -10.27
CA PHE A 131 14.75 10.98 -10.05
C PHE A 131 15.25 10.19 -11.27
N ASP A 132 16.45 10.52 -11.74
CA ASP A 132 17.09 9.94 -12.92
C ASP A 132 17.88 8.65 -12.63
N GLY A 133 17.94 8.20 -11.38
CA GLY A 133 18.70 7.02 -10.96
C GLY A 133 20.13 7.31 -10.50
N ARG A 134 20.58 8.58 -10.52
CA ARG A 134 21.91 9.00 -10.03
C ARG A 134 21.88 9.61 -8.64
N GLN A 135 20.70 9.73 -8.03
CA GLN A 135 20.51 10.34 -6.72
C GLN A 135 21.19 9.57 -5.59
N THR A 136 21.63 10.30 -4.58
CA THR A 136 22.10 9.69 -3.33
C THR A 136 20.92 9.20 -2.48
N GLN A 137 21.17 8.20 -1.62
CA GLN A 137 20.18 7.73 -0.64
C GLN A 137 19.66 8.87 0.25
N ARG A 138 20.53 9.80 0.64
CA ARG A 138 20.16 10.99 1.43
C ARG A 138 19.14 11.84 0.69
N THR A 139 19.38 12.10 -0.61
CA THR A 139 18.46 12.90 -1.44
C THR A 139 17.09 12.22 -1.56
N LEU A 140 17.09 10.91 -1.83
CA LEU A 140 15.84 10.13 -1.90
C LEU A 140 15.09 10.17 -0.57
N MET A 141 15.77 9.92 0.55
CA MET A 141 15.16 9.97 1.89
C MET A 141 14.60 11.35 2.25
N LEU A 142 15.24 12.43 1.81
CA LEU A 142 14.71 13.79 2.01
C LEU A 142 13.38 13.98 1.27
N SER A 143 13.28 13.49 0.04
CA SER A 143 12.06 13.55 -0.76
C SER A 143 10.93 12.70 -0.17
N LEU A 144 11.22 11.44 0.19
CA LEU A 144 10.26 10.56 0.87
C LEU A 144 9.70 11.22 2.13
N ASN A 145 10.58 11.73 3.01
CA ASN A 145 10.15 12.41 4.23
C ASN A 145 9.34 13.68 3.96
N ARG A 146 9.66 14.43 2.89
CA ARG A 146 8.90 15.63 2.50
C ARG A 146 7.46 15.27 2.13
N VAL A 147 7.27 14.19 1.37
CA VAL A 147 5.94 13.69 1.01
C VAL A 147 5.21 13.12 2.23
N LEU A 148 5.86 12.26 3.02
CA LEU A 148 5.25 11.70 4.23
C LEU A 148 4.78 12.77 5.21
N LYS A 149 5.56 13.85 5.40
CA LYS A 149 5.17 14.99 6.25
C LYS A 149 3.89 15.68 5.76
N LYS A 150 3.67 15.73 4.43
CA LYS A 150 2.48 16.34 3.82
C LYS A 150 1.26 15.45 3.89
N GLU A 151 1.43 14.12 3.81
CA GLU A 151 0.32 13.17 3.71
C GLU A 151 -0.12 12.57 5.05
N TYR A 152 0.77 12.49 6.04
CA TYR A 152 0.50 11.84 7.32
C TYR A 152 0.43 12.82 8.49
N LYS A 153 -0.42 12.49 9.48
CA LYS A 153 -0.60 13.30 10.69
C LYS A 153 0.59 13.15 11.64
N LEU A 154 1.08 11.93 11.81
CA LEU A 154 2.19 11.60 12.71
C LEU A 154 3.55 11.73 12.00
N ASP A 155 4.60 11.97 12.80
CA ASP A 155 5.97 12.14 12.29
C ASP A 155 6.60 10.80 11.85
N ALA A 156 6.65 10.60 10.54
CA ALA A 156 7.24 9.41 9.92
C ALA A 156 8.73 9.22 10.25
N LYS A 157 9.51 10.30 10.37
CA LYS A 157 10.96 10.20 10.66
C LYS A 157 11.20 9.65 12.07
N ARG A 158 10.38 10.09 13.03
CA ARG A 158 10.40 9.54 14.40
C ARG A 158 9.95 8.09 14.42
N ALA A 159 8.90 7.74 13.68
CA ALA A 159 8.41 6.37 13.58
C ALA A 159 9.47 5.44 12.95
N LEU A 160 10.10 5.86 11.86
CA LEU A 160 11.18 5.13 11.18
C LEU A 160 12.35 4.84 12.12
N SER A 161 12.79 5.85 12.88
CA SER A 161 13.87 5.71 13.85
C SER A 161 13.53 4.69 14.95
N LYS A 162 12.26 4.64 15.40
CA LYS A 162 11.79 3.61 16.34
C LYS A 162 11.70 2.23 15.68
N TRP A 163 11.26 2.16 14.43
CA TRP A 163 11.13 0.90 13.70
C TRP A 163 12.48 0.24 13.45
N LEU A 164 13.53 1.00 13.13
CA LEU A 164 14.90 0.47 13.05
C LEU A 164 15.36 -0.21 14.35
N ARG A 165 15.02 0.37 15.51
CA ARG A 165 15.31 -0.25 16.82
C ARG A 165 14.53 -1.54 17.02
N VAL A 166 13.29 -1.60 16.51
CA VAL A 166 12.49 -2.84 16.50
C VAL A 166 13.13 -3.89 15.60
N LEU A 167 13.68 -3.54 14.43
CA LEU A 167 14.42 -4.49 13.60
C LEU A 167 15.66 -5.05 14.34
N SER A 168 16.45 -4.20 14.99
CA SER A 168 17.58 -4.69 15.80
C SER A 168 17.11 -5.59 16.96
N LYS A 169 15.92 -5.32 17.53
CA LYS A 169 15.31 -6.20 18.54
C LYS A 169 14.87 -7.54 17.94
N PHE A 170 14.32 -7.55 16.73
CA PHE A 170 14.02 -8.78 16.02
C PHE A 170 15.28 -9.61 15.79
N ASP A 171 16.36 -8.99 15.32
CA ASP A 171 17.64 -9.69 15.10
C ASP A 171 18.16 -10.35 16.38
N ALA A 172 18.09 -9.64 17.52
CA ALA A 172 18.50 -10.17 18.81
C ALA A 172 17.60 -11.32 19.30
N ILE A 173 16.29 -11.21 19.11
CA ILE A 173 15.33 -12.26 19.51
C ILE A 173 15.50 -13.51 18.65
N ASP A 174 15.58 -13.35 17.32
CA ASP A 174 15.75 -14.45 16.38
C ASP A 174 17.04 -15.23 16.66
N GLY A 175 18.17 -14.52 16.78
CA GLY A 175 19.45 -15.15 17.11
C GLY A 175 19.40 -15.93 18.44
N ARG A 176 18.70 -15.39 19.45
CA ARG A 176 18.55 -16.08 20.73
C ARG A 176 17.60 -17.27 20.65
N LEU A 177 16.53 -17.19 19.85
CA LEU A 177 15.61 -18.30 19.62
C LEU A 177 16.29 -19.46 18.93
N ILE A 178 17.11 -19.19 17.90
CA ILE A 178 17.89 -20.23 17.20
C ILE A 178 18.78 -20.99 18.20
N GLU A 179 19.55 -20.28 19.01
CA GLU A 179 20.44 -20.91 19.99
C GLU A 179 19.67 -21.70 21.07
N LEU A 180 18.59 -21.14 21.62
CA LEU A 180 17.77 -21.83 22.63
C LEU A 180 17.10 -23.08 22.07
N LYS A 181 16.62 -23.04 20.83
CA LYS A 181 16.03 -24.21 20.16
C LYS A 181 17.06 -25.32 19.93
N ARG A 182 18.28 -24.96 19.49
CA ARG A 182 19.39 -25.91 19.37
C ARG A 182 19.75 -26.56 20.72
N GLN A 183 19.83 -25.75 21.79
CA GLN A 183 20.10 -26.26 23.14
C GLN A 183 18.98 -27.17 23.64
N LEU A 184 17.73 -26.81 23.35
CA LEU A 184 16.54 -27.59 23.72
C LEU A 184 16.54 -28.95 23.01
N GLU A 185 16.84 -28.99 21.72
CA GLU A 185 16.96 -30.22 20.94
C GLU A 185 18.01 -31.15 21.54
N HIS A 186 19.23 -30.65 21.74
CA HIS A 186 20.32 -31.41 22.36
C HIS A 186 19.96 -31.89 23.78
N ALA A 187 19.32 -31.05 24.60
CA ALA A 187 18.88 -31.44 25.94
C ALA A 187 17.79 -32.51 25.92
N THR A 188 16.88 -32.44 24.93
CA THR A 188 15.81 -33.42 24.73
C THR A 188 16.39 -34.78 24.33
N LEU A 189 17.37 -34.81 23.43
CA LEU A 189 18.07 -36.03 23.03
C LEU A 189 18.86 -36.66 24.19
N LYS A 190 19.53 -35.83 25.01
CA LYS A 190 20.41 -36.32 26.09
C LYS A 190 19.66 -36.74 27.37
N TYR A 191 18.63 -35.99 27.77
CA TYR A 191 17.98 -36.16 29.08
C TYR A 191 16.49 -36.51 28.99
N GLY A 192 15.90 -36.48 27.79
CA GLY A 192 14.47 -36.63 27.59
C GLY A 192 13.65 -35.34 27.80
N LYS A 193 12.37 -35.40 27.41
CA LYS A 193 11.45 -34.25 27.40
C LYS A 193 11.08 -33.74 28.80
N SER A 194 10.93 -34.64 29.77
CA SER A 194 10.45 -34.31 31.13
C SER A 194 11.55 -33.82 32.07
N HIS A 195 12.81 -33.80 31.63
CA HIS A 195 13.92 -33.40 32.48
C HIS A 195 13.87 -31.90 32.82
N ARG A 196 14.28 -31.53 34.06
CA ARG A 196 14.24 -30.16 34.57
C ARG A 196 14.94 -29.15 33.65
N LYS A 197 16.09 -29.53 33.07
CA LYS A 197 16.84 -28.67 32.13
C LYS A 197 16.05 -28.42 30.84
N THR A 198 15.44 -29.46 30.28
CA THR A 198 14.60 -29.38 29.07
C THR A 198 13.39 -28.49 29.32
N SER A 199 12.70 -28.66 30.46
CA SER A 199 11.59 -27.79 30.86
C SER A 199 11.99 -26.32 31.00
N LYS A 200 13.17 -26.02 31.59
CA LYS A 200 13.69 -24.65 31.70
C LYS A 200 13.96 -24.02 30.32
N LEU A 201 14.57 -24.77 29.40
CA LEU A 201 14.81 -24.31 28.03
C LEU A 201 13.50 -24.06 27.27
N GLN A 202 12.51 -24.95 27.41
CA GLN A 202 11.18 -24.77 26.83
C GLN A 202 10.51 -23.47 27.32
N LYS A 203 10.58 -23.20 28.64
CA LYS A 203 10.08 -21.93 29.21
C LYS A 203 10.78 -20.73 28.60
N ASN A 204 12.11 -20.76 28.47
CA ASN A 204 12.88 -19.67 27.87
C ASN A 204 12.51 -19.44 26.39
N VAL A 205 12.32 -20.51 25.60
CA VAL A 205 11.84 -20.41 24.22
C VAL A 205 10.48 -19.73 24.19
N SER A 206 9.53 -20.21 25.00
CA SER A 206 8.17 -19.63 25.05
C SER A 206 8.16 -18.16 25.48
N GLN A 207 9.07 -17.75 26.37
CA GLN A 207 9.22 -16.36 26.78
C GLN A 207 9.72 -15.49 25.63
N LYS A 208 10.74 -15.96 24.87
CA LYS A 208 11.26 -15.22 23.72
C LYS A 208 10.25 -15.13 22.57
N GLU A 209 9.43 -16.16 22.37
CA GLU A 209 8.32 -16.09 21.42
C GLU A 209 7.26 -15.06 21.83
N ARG A 210 6.97 -14.92 23.14
CA ARG A 210 6.11 -13.83 23.63
C ARG A 210 6.74 -12.46 23.39
N GLU A 211 8.03 -12.30 23.65
CA GLU A 211 8.74 -11.05 23.34
C GLU A 211 8.69 -10.69 21.85
N LEU A 212 8.81 -11.69 20.96
CA LEU A 212 8.66 -11.51 19.51
C LEU A 212 7.25 -10.99 19.17
N LYS A 213 6.21 -11.61 19.71
CA LYS A 213 4.81 -11.16 19.49
C LYS A 213 4.59 -9.73 19.97
N LEU A 214 5.16 -9.34 21.10
CA LEU A 214 5.09 -7.97 21.61
C LEU A 214 5.84 -6.98 20.71
N ALA A 215 7.00 -7.37 20.17
CA ALA A 215 7.74 -6.54 19.23
C ALA A 215 6.99 -6.35 17.90
N ILE A 216 6.31 -7.39 17.40
CA ILE A 216 5.43 -7.30 16.22
C ILE A 216 4.23 -6.37 16.51
N ALA A 217 3.64 -6.44 17.70
CA ALA A 217 2.57 -5.52 18.09
C ALA A 217 3.07 -4.06 18.18
N ALA A 218 4.30 -3.83 18.63
CA ALA A 218 4.92 -2.51 18.64
C ALA A 218 5.18 -1.98 17.22
N GLU A 219 5.65 -2.84 16.30
CA GLU A 219 5.79 -2.53 14.87
C GLU A 219 4.45 -2.05 14.26
N LYS A 220 3.35 -2.79 14.48
CA LYS A 220 2.02 -2.41 13.96
C LYS A 220 1.59 -1.01 14.41
N LYS A 221 1.90 -0.64 15.66
CA LYS A 221 1.60 0.70 16.19
C LYS A 221 2.43 1.79 15.50
N LEU A 222 3.68 1.50 15.14
CA LEU A 222 4.56 2.44 14.44
C LEU A 222 4.15 2.64 12.97
N MET A 223 3.61 1.61 12.33
CA MET A 223 3.16 1.68 10.94
C MET A 223 1.90 2.56 10.77
N ASN A 224 1.09 2.71 11.83
CA ASN A 224 -0.13 3.51 11.77
C ASN A 224 0.15 5.01 11.96
N LEU A 225 0.55 5.70 10.89
CA LEU A 225 0.82 7.15 10.91
C LEU A 225 -0.41 8.05 10.72
N ILE A 226 -1.57 7.47 10.40
CA ILE A 226 -2.85 8.13 10.12
C ILE A 226 -2.73 9.12 8.94
N LEU A 227 -3.38 8.78 7.81
CA LEU A 227 -3.47 9.68 6.66
C LEU A 227 -4.22 10.97 7.05
N ARG A 228 -3.72 12.12 6.58
CA ARG A 228 -4.40 13.41 6.75
C ARG A 228 -5.70 13.46 5.97
N ARG A 229 -5.71 12.85 4.80
CA ARG A 229 -6.85 12.75 3.88
C ARG A 229 -7.47 11.36 3.94
N ALA A 230 -7.75 10.86 5.15
CA ALA A 230 -8.44 9.57 5.30
C ALA A 230 -9.78 9.63 4.52
N PRO A 231 -10.26 8.50 3.96
CA PRO A 231 -11.57 8.48 3.33
C PRO A 231 -12.58 8.85 4.41
N LYS A 232 -13.58 9.67 4.09
CA LYS A 232 -14.78 9.68 4.92
C LYS A 232 -15.24 8.22 4.98
N GLN A 233 -15.31 7.65 6.19
CA GLN A 233 -15.93 6.34 6.34
C GLN A 233 -17.34 6.49 5.77
N LYS A 234 -17.69 5.69 4.76
CA LYS A 234 -19.05 5.70 4.22
C LYS A 234 -19.99 5.45 5.40
N THR A 235 -20.85 6.42 5.68
CA THR A 235 -21.90 6.31 6.69
C THR A 235 -23.05 5.48 6.12
N GLU A 236 -23.94 4.94 6.96
CA GLU A 236 -25.13 4.22 6.49
C GLU A 236 -25.94 5.05 5.46
N ALA A 237 -26.00 6.36 5.65
CA ALA A 237 -26.61 7.29 4.70
C ALA A 237 -25.94 7.32 3.31
N ASP A 238 -24.62 7.09 3.22
CA ASP A 238 -23.91 7.00 1.94
C ASP A 238 -24.23 5.68 1.23
N PHE A 239 -24.51 4.60 1.98
CA PHE A 239 -24.96 3.32 1.41
C PHE A 239 -26.42 3.40 0.95
N ASP A 240 -27.29 4.06 1.70
CA ASP A 240 -28.69 4.28 1.31
C ASP A 240 -28.80 5.18 0.06
N ALA A 241 -27.94 6.18 -0.08
CA ALA A 241 -27.87 7.03 -1.27
C ALA A 241 -27.37 6.28 -2.52
N GLU A 242 -26.35 5.42 -2.36
CA GLU A 242 -25.81 4.59 -3.44
C GLU A 242 -26.83 3.51 -3.87
N ALA A 243 -27.59 2.95 -2.93
CA ALA A 243 -28.72 2.06 -3.22
C ALA A 243 -29.86 2.79 -3.95
N ALA A 244 -30.21 4.01 -3.54
CA ALA A 244 -31.26 4.80 -4.18
C ALA A 244 -30.91 5.18 -5.64
N ASP A 245 -29.63 5.42 -5.94
CA ASP A 245 -29.18 5.67 -7.33
C ASP A 245 -29.28 4.42 -8.22
N LEU A 246 -29.20 3.22 -7.65
CA LEU A 246 -29.45 1.96 -8.38
C LEU A 246 -30.95 1.67 -8.59
N VAL A 247 -31.85 2.30 -7.82
CA VAL A 247 -33.31 2.14 -7.95
C VAL A 247 -33.94 3.21 -8.85
N LYS A 248 -33.17 4.19 -9.36
CA LYS A 248 -33.70 5.10 -10.39
C LYS A 248 -34.09 4.26 -11.61
N PRO A 249 -35.39 4.21 -11.98
CA PRO A 249 -35.84 3.41 -13.10
C PRO A 249 -35.24 4.00 -14.37
N ASN A 250 -34.20 3.36 -14.89
CA ASN A 250 -33.82 3.55 -16.28
C ASN A 250 -35.06 3.31 -17.13
N GLY A 251 -35.36 4.28 -17.98
CA GLY A 251 -36.67 4.49 -18.57
C GLY A 251 -37.28 3.24 -19.22
N GLY A 252 -38.57 3.07 -18.96
CA GLY A 252 -39.52 2.54 -19.92
C GLY A 252 -39.30 1.10 -20.38
N SER A 253 -39.68 0.13 -19.54
CA SER A 253 -40.09 -1.18 -20.04
C SER A 253 -41.44 -1.07 -20.79
N GLY A 254 -41.42 -0.48 -21.99
CA GLY A 254 -42.56 -0.42 -22.92
C GLY A 254 -43.01 -1.78 -23.48
N LEU A 255 -42.57 -2.88 -22.86
CA LEU A 255 -42.92 -4.25 -23.22
C LEU A 255 -44.20 -4.71 -22.52
N LEU A 256 -44.44 -4.30 -21.27
CA LEU A 256 -45.61 -4.75 -20.49
C LEU A 256 -46.90 -4.00 -20.86
N ASP A 257 -46.81 -2.74 -21.27
CA ASP A 257 -47.98 -1.97 -21.77
C ASP A 257 -48.48 -2.43 -23.15
N LYS A 258 -47.64 -3.14 -23.92
CA LYS A 258 -48.05 -3.71 -25.23
C LYS A 258 -48.82 -5.02 -25.09
N ILE A 259 -48.69 -5.74 -23.98
CA ILE A 259 -49.42 -7.00 -23.74
C ILE A 259 -50.83 -6.70 -23.23
N ARG A 260 -51.01 -5.62 -22.45
CA ARG A 260 -52.32 -5.26 -21.88
C ARG A 260 -53.31 -4.60 -22.87
N LYS A 261 -52.87 -4.24 -24.08
CA LYS A 261 -53.71 -3.60 -25.12
C LYS A 261 -54.23 -4.53 -26.21
N LYS A 262 -54.04 -5.86 -26.12
CA LYS A 262 -54.43 -6.80 -27.19
C LYS A 262 -55.66 -7.69 -26.91
N GLU A 263 -56.32 -7.56 -25.76
CA GLU A 263 -57.51 -8.38 -25.47
C GLU A 263 -58.66 -7.54 -24.89
N VAL A 264 -59.46 -6.93 -25.75
CA VAL A 264 -60.92 -6.80 -25.54
C VAL A 264 -61.61 -6.69 -26.92
N PRO A 265 -62.40 -7.69 -27.35
CA PRO A 265 -63.29 -7.54 -28.50
C PRO A 265 -64.60 -6.83 -28.10
N ALA A 266 -65.17 -6.16 -29.10
CA ALA A 266 -66.32 -5.28 -29.04
C ALA A 266 -67.57 -5.89 -28.38
N ALA A 267 -68.21 -5.11 -27.50
CA ALA A 267 -69.61 -5.26 -27.14
C ALA A 267 -70.36 -3.93 -27.30
N LYS A 268 -71.53 -4.06 -27.94
CA LYS A 268 -72.44 -3.05 -28.46
C LYS A 268 -73.25 -2.32 -27.37
N LYS A 269 -73.73 -1.13 -27.79
CA LYS A 269 -75.08 -0.52 -27.61
C LYS A 269 -75.36 0.47 -26.45
N SER A 270 -76.01 1.56 -26.89
CA SER A 270 -77.03 2.41 -26.24
C SER A 270 -76.57 3.29 -25.09
N SER A 271 -77.05 4.51 -24.86
CA SER A 271 -77.88 5.49 -25.58
C SER A 271 -77.80 6.76 -24.70
N LYS A 272 -77.90 7.94 -25.33
CA LYS A 272 -78.12 9.28 -24.73
C LYS A 272 -79.24 9.29 -23.64
N PRO A 273 -79.40 10.33 -22.78
CA PRO A 273 -79.12 11.74 -23.07
C PRO A 273 -78.48 12.60 -21.97
N GLN A 274 -78.15 13.80 -22.41
CA GLN A 274 -77.71 14.98 -21.68
C GLN A 274 -78.82 15.52 -20.78
N ASP A 275 -78.44 16.03 -19.60
CA ASP A 275 -79.17 17.10 -18.91
C ASP A 275 -78.16 18.14 -18.38
N THR A 276 -78.19 19.29 -19.05
CA THR A 276 -78.05 20.66 -18.53
C THR A 276 -78.88 20.86 -17.24
N ILE A 277 -78.57 21.67 -16.22
CA ILE A 277 -78.13 23.08 -16.13
C ILE A 277 -77.89 23.41 -14.63
N PRO A 278 -77.27 24.57 -14.28
CA PRO A 278 -76.70 24.87 -12.95
C PRO A 278 -77.55 25.84 -12.08
N GLN A 279 -77.02 26.18 -10.89
CA GLN A 279 -77.36 27.36 -10.03
C GLN A 279 -78.75 27.31 -9.35
N ASP A 280 -79.10 27.96 -8.22
CA ASP A 280 -78.52 28.87 -7.22
C ASP A 280 -79.70 29.20 -6.24
N LYS A 281 -79.39 29.71 -5.03
CA LYS A 281 -80.26 30.36 -4.01
C LYS A 281 -81.21 29.45 -3.19
N GLY A 282 -81.28 29.48 -1.86
CA GLY A 282 -80.80 30.46 -0.89
C GLY A 282 -81.88 31.48 -0.47
N ARG A 283 -82.93 31.03 0.24
CA ARG A 283 -83.59 31.64 1.41
C ARG A 283 -84.96 31.01 1.65
#